data_AF-A0A971ULK8-F1
#
_entry.id   AF-A0A971ULK8-F1
#
_cell.length_a   1.000
_cell.length_b   1.000
_cell.length_c   1.000
_cell.angle_alpha   90.00
_cell.angle_beta   90.00
_cell.angle_gamma   90.00
#
_symmetry.space_group_name_H-M   'P 1'
#
loop_
_entity.id
_entity.type
_entity.pdbx_description
1 polymer ?
#
loop_
_entity_poly.entity_id
_entity_poly.type
_entity_poly.pdbx_seq_one_letter_code
_entity_poly.pdbx_strand_id
1 'polypeptide(L)'
;MTLKAGELTMADGYLYGDTFVLWSHGTTTATLRGYGWVDNMATFDNCGRVTADGQGVARVLDFSGVSVATHSLDNPGHWGWYAVNRGELKLPARKVPTLTYNLPWSGRLTWGDEDNTLINSASAYLSMARIPSGVSRTIGLSLLAPDTKGLVGIPGQVLGVWRFAAPETMTMNQAYVTFRFDASALDAENWTSSDYEAYIRVFQSVDGQWIDVTDWVDDWYAETVYIGSLSTFAVSAVPEPATAALLGLGLAALAAQRRRRTGR
;
A
#
# COMPACT_ATOMS: atom_id res chain seq x y z
N MET A 1 -17.40 19.67 7.90
CA MET A 1 -18.51 18.74 7.64
C MET A 1 -18.18 17.40 8.26
N THR A 2 -19.17 16.66 8.78
CA THR A 2 -18.95 15.32 9.33
C THR A 2 -19.96 14.36 8.72
N LEU A 3 -19.47 13.27 8.13
CA LEU A 3 -20.31 12.12 7.79
C LEU A 3 -20.22 11.14 8.96
N LYS A 4 -21.32 10.98 9.70
CA LYS A 4 -21.43 9.95 10.75
C LYS A 4 -22.12 8.74 10.15
N ALA A 5 -21.52 7.55 10.30
CA ALA A 5 -22.14 6.24 10.03
C ALA A 5 -23.04 6.17 8.77
N GLY A 6 -22.52 5.59 7.68
CA GLY A 6 -23.22 5.50 6.40
C GLY A 6 -22.28 5.60 5.21
N GLU A 7 -22.83 5.70 4.00
CA GLU A 7 -22.04 5.83 2.78
C GLU A 7 -22.31 7.18 2.09
N LEU A 8 -21.25 7.89 1.74
CA LEU A 8 -21.27 8.99 0.78
C LEU A 8 -20.67 8.48 -0.54
N THR A 9 -21.50 8.38 -1.57
CA THR A 9 -21.06 7.98 -2.91
C THR A 9 -20.78 9.22 -3.77
N MET A 10 -19.61 9.25 -4.42
CA MET A 10 -19.20 10.28 -5.38
C MET A 10 -19.18 9.70 -6.80
N ALA A 11 -19.73 10.45 -7.76
CA ALA A 11 -19.64 10.12 -9.17
C ALA A 11 -19.34 11.40 -9.95
N ASP A 12 -18.07 11.63 -10.27
CA ASP A 12 -17.58 12.86 -10.89
C ASP A 12 -17.85 14.11 -10.03
N GLY A 13 -17.86 13.93 -8.72
CA GLY A 13 -18.21 14.97 -7.75
C GLY A 13 -17.01 15.75 -7.22
N TYR A 14 -17.30 16.88 -6.59
CA TYR A 14 -16.33 17.69 -5.85
C TYR A 14 -16.71 17.73 -4.37
N LEU A 15 -15.77 17.36 -3.51
CA LEU A 15 -15.84 17.59 -2.07
C LEU A 15 -14.85 18.69 -1.71
N TYR A 16 -15.32 19.76 -1.09
CA TYR A 16 -14.48 20.90 -0.72
C TYR A 16 -14.90 21.46 0.63
N GLY A 17 -14.02 22.28 1.22
CA GLY A 17 -14.25 22.94 2.50
C GLY A 17 -13.12 22.69 3.47
N ASP A 18 -13.11 23.40 4.59
CA ASP A 18 -11.96 23.45 5.49
C ASP A 18 -11.64 22.08 6.13
N THR A 19 -12.62 21.45 6.79
CA THR A 19 -12.45 20.15 7.43
C THR A 19 -13.58 19.19 7.06
N PHE A 20 -13.23 17.95 6.68
CA PHE A 20 -14.15 16.84 6.55
C PHE A 20 -13.77 15.70 7.51
N VAL A 21 -14.74 15.21 8.28
CA VAL A 21 -14.56 14.08 9.19
C VAL A 21 -15.41 12.92 8.72
N LEU A 22 -14.76 11.79 8.39
CA LEU A 22 -15.41 10.52 8.11
C LEU A 22 -15.46 9.71 9.40
N TRP A 23 -16.62 9.63 10.05
CA TRP A 23 -16.72 9.11 11.41
C TRP A 23 -17.52 7.80 11.49
N SER A 24 -16.81 6.69 11.68
CA SER A 24 -17.39 5.39 12.04
C SER A 24 -17.79 5.38 13.52
N HIS A 25 -18.92 4.75 13.83
CA HIS A 25 -19.44 4.70 15.20
C HIS A 25 -19.97 3.30 15.55
N GLY A 26 -19.47 2.73 16.63
CA GLY A 26 -19.78 1.35 17.02
C GLY A 26 -19.37 0.36 15.93
N THR A 27 -20.30 -0.47 15.49
CA THR A 27 -20.09 -1.45 14.41
C THR A 27 -20.35 -0.88 13.01
N THR A 28 -20.75 0.39 12.90
CA THR A 28 -21.08 1.01 11.62
C THR A 28 -19.91 1.82 11.10
N THR A 29 -19.31 1.34 10.00
CA THR A 29 -18.23 2.02 9.30
C THR A 29 -18.77 3.13 8.41
N ALA A 30 -18.26 4.36 8.57
CA ALA A 30 -18.53 5.43 7.61
C ALA A 30 -17.66 5.24 6.38
N THR A 31 -18.28 5.33 5.20
CA THR A 31 -17.62 5.07 3.92
C THR A 31 -17.76 6.26 2.98
N LEU A 32 -16.65 6.69 2.39
CA LEU A 32 -16.64 7.54 1.21
C LEU A 32 -16.23 6.68 0.01
N ARG A 33 -17.07 6.59 -1.02
CA ARG A 33 -16.82 5.69 -2.16
C ARG A 33 -17.05 6.38 -3.49
N GLY A 34 -16.21 6.11 -4.49
CA GLY A 34 -16.46 6.50 -5.88
C GLY A 34 -15.27 7.16 -6.55
N TYR A 35 -15.52 8.20 -7.34
CA TYR A 35 -14.51 8.94 -8.10
C TYR A 35 -14.87 10.43 -8.20
N GLY A 36 -13.86 11.28 -8.42
CA GLY A 36 -13.98 12.74 -8.40
C GLY A 36 -12.82 13.40 -7.65
N TRP A 37 -13.04 14.60 -7.12
CA TRP A 37 -12.00 15.41 -6.48
C TRP A 37 -12.38 15.79 -5.05
N VAL A 38 -11.40 15.69 -4.15
CA VAL A 38 -11.41 16.32 -2.83
C VAL A 38 -10.39 17.44 -2.86
N ASP A 39 -10.88 18.67 -2.93
CA ASP A 39 -10.07 19.85 -3.26
C ASP A 39 -10.30 21.00 -2.27
N ASN A 40 -9.30 21.89 -2.15
CA ASN A 40 -9.29 23.02 -1.22
C ASN A 40 -9.71 22.63 0.21
N MET A 41 -9.11 21.54 0.71
CA MET A 41 -9.42 21.01 2.04
C MET A 41 -8.20 21.06 2.94
N ALA A 42 -8.34 21.71 4.10
CA ALA A 42 -7.25 21.79 5.07
C ALA A 42 -7.05 20.43 5.74
N THR A 43 -8.14 19.82 6.22
CA THR A 43 -8.08 18.56 6.98
C THR A 43 -9.12 17.55 6.49
N PHE A 44 -8.66 16.35 6.16
CA PHE A 44 -9.50 15.16 6.03
C PHE A 44 -9.18 14.20 7.18
N ASP A 45 -10.11 14.05 8.12
CA ASP A 45 -10.02 13.14 9.25
C ASP A 45 -10.72 11.81 8.89
N ASN A 46 -9.91 10.79 8.59
CA ASN A 46 -10.35 9.48 8.16
C ASN A 46 -10.47 8.51 9.34
N CYS A 47 -11.62 8.53 10.00
CA CYS A 47 -12.02 7.50 10.96
C CYS A 47 -13.01 6.50 10.33
N GLY A 48 -12.73 6.06 9.08
CA GLY A 48 -13.61 5.17 8.32
C GLY A 48 -12.92 4.55 7.10
N ARG A 49 -13.68 4.32 6.02
CA ARG A 49 -13.16 3.74 4.77
C ARG A 49 -13.33 4.70 3.61
N VAL A 50 -12.22 5.00 2.93
CA VAL A 50 -12.23 5.75 1.67
C VAL A 50 -11.90 4.80 0.54
N THR A 51 -12.80 4.67 -0.44
CA THR A 51 -12.68 3.71 -1.54
C THR A 51 -12.78 4.41 -2.89
N ALA A 52 -11.68 4.46 -3.64
CA ALA A 52 -11.71 4.81 -5.04
C ALA A 52 -12.32 3.66 -5.85
N ASP A 53 -13.50 3.87 -6.43
CA ASP A 53 -14.20 2.85 -7.21
C ASP A 53 -14.27 3.28 -8.68
N GLY A 54 -13.54 2.56 -9.54
CA GLY A 54 -13.55 2.82 -10.98
C GLY A 54 -14.84 2.40 -11.68
N GLN A 55 -15.65 1.55 -11.05
CA GLN A 55 -16.84 0.91 -11.63
C GLN A 55 -16.54 0.19 -12.95
N GLY A 56 -15.40 -0.48 -13.02
CA GLY A 56 -14.98 -1.29 -14.17
C GLY A 56 -14.28 -0.51 -15.28
N VAL A 57 -14.09 0.79 -15.12
CA VAL A 57 -13.28 1.65 -16.00
C VAL A 57 -12.27 2.44 -15.19
N ALA A 58 -11.20 2.90 -15.84
CA ALA A 58 -10.17 3.68 -15.15
C ALA A 58 -10.75 5.02 -14.68
N ARG A 59 -10.81 5.24 -13.36
CA ARG A 59 -11.24 6.51 -12.75
C ARG A 59 -10.44 6.80 -11.50
N VAL A 60 -10.38 8.07 -11.15
CA VAL A 60 -9.57 8.57 -10.06
C VAL A 60 -10.47 9.20 -8.99
N LEU A 61 -10.21 8.87 -7.73
CA LEU A 61 -10.62 9.69 -6.59
C LEU A 61 -9.39 10.45 -6.11
N ASP A 62 -9.41 11.77 -6.25
CA ASP A 62 -8.22 12.61 -6.13
C ASP A 62 -8.24 13.43 -4.83
N PHE A 63 -7.34 13.12 -3.90
CA PHE A 63 -7.14 13.88 -2.64
C PHE A 63 -5.93 14.83 -2.72
N SER A 64 -5.41 15.14 -3.91
CA SER A 64 -4.25 16.02 -4.04
C SER A 64 -4.47 17.44 -3.51
N GLY A 65 -5.73 17.89 -3.41
CA GLY A 65 -6.11 19.18 -2.82
C GLY A 65 -6.37 19.15 -1.31
N VAL A 66 -6.14 18.01 -0.64
CA VAL A 66 -6.18 17.89 0.83
C VAL A 66 -4.80 18.19 1.40
N SER A 67 -4.71 19.12 2.34
CA SER A 67 -3.43 19.51 2.97
C SER A 67 -2.95 18.50 4.00
N VAL A 68 -3.88 18.03 4.85
CA VAL A 68 -3.61 17.05 5.92
C VAL A 68 -4.65 15.94 5.86
N ALA A 69 -4.19 14.70 5.72
CA ALA A 69 -4.96 13.50 6.01
C ALA A 69 -4.50 12.93 7.36
N THR A 70 -5.43 12.71 8.28
CA THR A 70 -5.20 12.27 9.67
C THR A 70 -6.33 11.32 10.10
N HIS A 71 -6.28 10.82 11.33
CA HIS A 71 -7.40 10.17 12.02
C HIS A 71 -7.40 10.62 13.48
N SER A 72 -8.54 11.06 14.00
CA SER A 72 -8.65 11.55 15.39
C SER A 72 -9.02 10.46 16.41
N LEU A 73 -9.31 9.24 15.95
CA LEU A 73 -9.72 8.11 16.77
C LEU A 73 -8.80 6.91 16.55
N ASP A 74 -8.72 6.02 17.54
CA ASP A 74 -7.99 4.77 17.43
C ASP A 74 -8.58 3.90 16.31
N ASN A 75 -7.73 3.45 15.39
CA ASN A 75 -8.16 2.59 14.30
C ASN A 75 -8.47 1.18 14.83
N PRO A 76 -9.72 0.68 14.74
CA PRO A 76 -10.11 -0.67 15.15
C PRO A 76 -9.65 -1.76 14.16
N GLY A 77 -8.68 -1.46 13.30
CA GLY A 77 -8.06 -2.41 12.36
C GLY A 77 -8.75 -2.55 11.01
N HIS A 78 -9.74 -1.73 10.67
CA HIS A 78 -10.44 -1.81 9.37
C HIS A 78 -10.63 -0.46 8.67
N TRP A 79 -10.21 0.64 9.29
CA TRP A 79 -10.21 1.95 8.64
C TRP A 79 -9.02 2.09 7.71
N GLY A 80 -9.21 2.82 6.63
CA GLY A 80 -8.13 3.09 5.69
C GLY A 80 -8.58 3.49 4.29
N TRP A 81 -7.69 3.21 3.36
CA TRP A 81 -7.70 3.70 2.00
C TRP A 81 -7.77 2.51 1.04
N TYR A 82 -8.62 2.59 0.02
CA TYR A 82 -8.88 1.46 -0.86
C TYR A 82 -9.03 1.92 -2.30
N ALA A 83 -8.68 1.03 -3.23
CA ALA A 83 -8.92 1.21 -4.65
C ALA A 83 -9.44 -0.10 -5.23
N VAL A 84 -10.58 -0.05 -5.94
CA VAL A 84 -11.29 -1.23 -6.46
C VAL A 84 -11.83 -0.98 -7.86
N ASN A 85 -12.11 -2.05 -8.60
CA ASN A 85 -12.76 -2.02 -9.92
C ASN A 85 -12.10 -1.03 -10.90
N ARG A 86 -10.77 -1.10 -11.05
CA ARG A 86 -9.94 -0.16 -11.83
C ARG A 86 -9.88 1.28 -11.31
N GLY A 87 -10.26 1.49 -10.04
CA GLY A 87 -10.10 2.76 -9.35
C GLY A 87 -8.61 3.07 -9.06
N GLU A 88 -8.32 4.37 -9.01
CA GLU A 88 -7.07 4.92 -8.50
C GLU A 88 -7.41 5.94 -7.40
N LEU A 89 -6.80 5.79 -6.22
CA LEU A 89 -6.90 6.78 -5.15
C LEU A 89 -5.60 7.56 -5.09
N LYS A 90 -5.62 8.85 -5.44
CA LYS A 90 -4.45 9.73 -5.24
C LYS A 90 -4.49 10.31 -3.85
N LEU A 91 -3.44 10.10 -3.06
CA LEU A 91 -3.31 10.63 -1.71
C LEU A 91 -2.61 12.01 -1.73
N PRO A 92 -2.72 12.81 -0.65
CA PRO A 92 -1.99 14.07 -0.52
C PRO A 92 -0.49 13.90 -0.77
N ALA A 93 0.06 14.73 -1.65
CA ALA A 93 1.50 14.69 -1.94
C ALA A 93 2.31 15.18 -0.73
N ARG A 94 3.47 14.56 -0.47
CA ARG A 94 4.33 14.93 0.64
C ARG A 94 5.53 15.71 0.19
N LYS A 95 5.78 16.82 0.88
CA LYS A 95 6.92 17.68 0.63
C LYS A 95 8.19 17.01 1.15
N VAL A 96 9.18 16.84 0.28
CA VAL A 96 10.51 16.38 0.65
C VAL A 96 11.24 17.53 1.35
N PRO A 97 11.67 17.36 2.61
CA PRO A 97 12.41 18.39 3.33
C PRO A 97 13.68 18.78 2.57
N THR A 98 14.03 20.06 2.61
CA THR A 98 15.37 20.49 2.19
C THR A 98 16.36 19.89 3.18
N LEU A 99 17.19 18.93 2.74
CA LEU A 99 18.29 18.45 3.56
C LEU A 99 19.34 19.56 3.67
N THR A 100 19.32 20.28 4.78
CA THR A 100 20.37 21.22 5.15
C THR A 100 21.52 20.43 5.79
N TYR A 101 22.38 19.84 4.96
CA TYR A 101 23.61 19.12 5.32
C TYR A 101 23.49 17.82 6.15
N ASN A 102 24.20 16.77 5.69
CA ASN A 102 24.69 15.58 6.42
C ASN A 102 23.76 14.77 7.35
N LEU A 103 22.43 14.94 7.29
CA LEU A 103 21.55 13.93 7.90
C LEU A 103 21.46 12.73 6.95
N PRO A 104 21.82 11.51 7.41
CA PRO A 104 21.83 10.32 6.56
C PRO A 104 20.43 9.94 6.05
N TRP A 105 19.37 10.50 6.66
CA TRP A 105 17.97 10.22 6.36
C TRP A 105 17.17 11.52 6.30
N SER A 106 16.34 11.68 5.26
CA SER A 106 15.22 12.60 5.31
C SER A 106 14.26 12.15 6.41
N GLY A 107 13.54 13.10 7.02
CA GLY A 107 12.41 12.75 7.87
C GLY A 107 11.47 11.77 7.17
N ARG A 108 10.79 10.93 7.96
CA ARG A 108 9.79 9.97 7.47
C ARG A 108 8.71 10.72 6.69
N LEU A 109 8.46 10.31 5.45
CA LEU A 109 7.32 10.76 4.67
C LEU A 109 6.22 9.72 4.84
N THR A 110 4.99 10.13 5.14
CA THR A 110 3.87 9.23 5.38
C THR A 110 2.67 9.60 4.51
N TRP A 111 1.98 8.63 3.95
CA TRP A 111 0.77 8.83 3.16
C TRP A 111 -0.36 7.98 3.74
N GLY A 112 -1.56 8.55 3.74
CA GLY A 112 -2.73 7.95 4.38
C GLY A 112 -2.97 8.52 5.77
N ASP A 113 -1.98 8.43 6.66
CA ASP A 113 -2.00 9.03 8.00
C ASP A 113 -0.58 9.31 8.51
N GLU A 114 -0.46 9.92 9.68
CA GLU A 114 0.84 10.32 10.26
C GLU A 114 1.63 9.16 10.86
N ASP A 115 0.94 8.13 11.36
CA ASP A 115 1.54 7.02 12.09
C ASP A 115 1.54 5.69 11.31
N ASN A 116 0.98 5.68 10.10
CA ASN A 116 0.85 4.51 9.23
C ASN A 116 -0.07 3.41 9.81
N THR A 117 -1.07 3.81 10.58
CA THR A 117 -2.02 2.90 11.24
C THR A 117 -3.23 2.57 10.37
N LEU A 118 -3.56 3.42 9.40
CA LEU A 118 -4.67 3.21 8.47
C LEU A 118 -4.30 2.15 7.42
N ILE A 119 -5.24 1.26 7.08
CA ILE A 119 -5.02 0.26 6.02
C ILE A 119 -4.67 0.95 4.70
N ASN A 120 -3.70 0.37 3.99
CA ASN A 120 -3.07 0.87 2.77
C ASN A 120 -2.42 2.25 2.89
N SER A 121 -2.03 2.65 4.10
CA SER A 121 -1.03 3.70 4.29
C SER A 121 0.37 3.20 3.89
N ALA A 122 1.26 4.15 3.62
CA ALA A 122 2.66 3.85 3.39
C ALA A 122 3.55 4.93 4.00
N SER A 123 4.78 4.55 4.32
CA SER A 123 5.81 5.50 4.73
C SER A 123 7.12 5.25 4.05
N ALA A 124 7.90 6.29 3.80
CA ALA A 124 9.21 6.19 3.18
C ALA A 124 10.27 7.02 3.92
N TYR A 125 11.45 6.43 4.05
CA TYR A 125 12.67 7.11 4.45
C TYR A 125 13.58 7.23 3.23
N LEU A 126 14.07 8.44 2.94
CA LEU A 126 14.91 8.69 1.78
C LEU A 126 16.31 9.09 2.25
N SER A 127 17.35 8.42 1.76
CA SER A 127 18.72 8.78 2.04
C SER A 127 19.29 9.65 0.93
N MET A 128 19.86 10.79 1.31
CA MET A 128 20.51 11.75 0.40
C MET A 128 19.65 12.14 -0.81
N ALA A 129 18.33 12.27 -0.62
CA ALA A 129 17.43 12.75 -1.65
C ALA A 129 17.81 14.16 -2.11
N ARG A 130 17.99 14.35 -3.42
CA ARG A 130 18.30 15.63 -4.06
C ARG A 130 17.26 15.92 -5.12
N ILE A 131 16.68 17.11 -5.02
CA ILE A 131 15.74 17.65 -6.01
C ILE A 131 16.30 18.98 -6.50
N PRO A 132 16.57 19.15 -7.81
CA PRO A 132 17.08 20.39 -8.37
C PRO A 132 16.24 21.63 -8.01
N SER A 133 16.86 22.81 -7.98
CA SER A 133 16.13 24.06 -7.79
C SER A 133 15.15 24.29 -8.93
N GLY A 134 13.96 24.81 -8.60
CA GLY A 134 12.89 25.06 -9.58
C GLY A 134 12.01 23.85 -9.90
N VAL A 135 12.32 22.66 -9.36
CA VAL A 135 11.47 21.46 -9.48
C VAL A 135 10.57 21.34 -8.25
N SER A 136 9.33 20.87 -8.43
CA SER A 136 8.44 20.59 -7.30
C SER A 136 9.10 19.61 -6.33
N ARG A 137 9.08 19.94 -5.04
CA ARG A 137 9.67 19.11 -3.98
C ARG A 137 8.63 18.22 -3.33
N THR A 138 7.76 17.62 -4.13
CA THR A 138 6.68 16.77 -3.64
C THR A 138 6.78 15.39 -4.24
N ILE A 139 6.46 14.37 -3.45
CA ILE A 139 6.27 13.00 -3.91
C ILE A 139 4.80 12.65 -3.71
N GLY A 140 4.13 12.29 -4.80
CA GLY A 140 2.77 11.77 -4.77
C GLY A 140 2.75 10.27 -4.49
N LEU A 141 1.63 9.79 -3.94
CA LEU A 141 1.35 8.36 -3.81
C LEU A 141 -0.07 8.10 -4.30
N SER A 142 -0.26 7.04 -5.06
CA SER A 142 -1.57 6.55 -5.46
C SER A 142 -1.74 5.09 -5.08
N LEU A 143 -2.92 4.72 -4.58
CA LEU A 143 -3.34 3.33 -4.50
C LEU A 143 -4.03 2.94 -5.79
N LEU A 144 -3.68 1.77 -6.31
CA LEU A 144 -4.26 1.23 -7.53
C LEU A 144 -5.10 0.00 -7.19
N ALA A 145 -6.25 -0.13 -7.83
CA ALA A 145 -6.98 -1.38 -7.78
C ALA A 145 -6.14 -2.50 -8.42
N PRO A 146 -6.10 -3.72 -7.87
CA PRO A 146 -5.31 -4.83 -8.41
C PRO A 146 -5.63 -5.18 -9.87
N ASP A 147 -6.84 -4.87 -10.34
CA ASP A 147 -7.31 -5.09 -11.71
C ASP A 147 -7.01 -3.91 -12.68
N THR A 148 -6.20 -2.95 -12.24
CA THR A 148 -5.75 -1.82 -13.07
C THR A 148 -4.89 -2.31 -14.24
N LYS A 149 -5.13 -1.77 -15.44
CA LYS A 149 -4.38 -2.11 -16.65
C LYS A 149 -2.89 -1.84 -16.45
N GLY A 150 -2.06 -2.81 -16.84
CA GLY A 150 -0.59 -2.72 -16.75
C GLY A 150 0.02 -3.39 -15.51
N LEU A 151 -0.79 -3.84 -14.55
CA LEU A 151 -0.34 -4.58 -13.37
C LEU A 151 -0.21 -6.09 -13.61
N VAL A 152 0.17 -6.50 -14.82
CA VAL A 152 0.27 -7.93 -15.17
C VAL A 152 1.53 -8.55 -14.56
N GLY A 153 1.44 -9.84 -14.19
CA GLY A 153 2.58 -10.63 -13.77
C GLY A 153 3.05 -10.42 -12.32
N ILE A 154 2.25 -9.78 -11.47
CA ILE A 154 2.53 -9.75 -10.02
C ILE A 154 2.36 -11.18 -9.48
N PRO A 155 3.35 -11.76 -8.79
CA PRO A 155 3.21 -13.09 -8.19
C PRO A 155 2.21 -13.12 -7.03
N GLY A 156 1.41 -14.18 -6.97
CA GLY A 156 0.52 -14.45 -5.83
C GLY A 156 -0.77 -13.62 -5.82
N GLN A 157 -1.41 -13.57 -4.65
CA GLN A 157 -2.60 -12.77 -4.39
C GLN A 157 -2.19 -11.35 -3.98
N VAL A 158 -2.58 -10.36 -4.78
CA VAL A 158 -2.28 -8.95 -4.51
C VAL A 158 -3.12 -8.43 -3.35
N LEU A 159 -2.47 -7.87 -2.32
CA LEU A 159 -3.10 -7.28 -1.13
C LEU A 159 -3.14 -5.75 -1.19
N GLY A 160 -2.24 -5.14 -1.97
CA GLY A 160 -2.23 -3.71 -2.23
C GLY A 160 -1.22 -3.32 -3.31
N VAL A 161 -1.47 -2.21 -4.00
CA VAL A 161 -0.57 -1.68 -5.03
C VAL A 161 -0.43 -0.17 -4.85
N TRP A 162 0.82 0.28 -4.70
CA TRP A 162 1.18 1.67 -4.44
C TRP A 162 2.04 2.21 -5.59
N ARG A 163 1.64 3.32 -6.19
CA ARG A 163 2.42 4.02 -7.22
C ARG A 163 2.93 5.35 -6.67
N PHE A 164 4.24 5.44 -6.52
CA PHE A 164 4.90 6.70 -6.20
C PHE A 164 5.08 7.55 -7.46
N ALA A 165 4.86 8.84 -7.31
CA ALA A 165 5.10 9.86 -8.31
C ALA A 165 6.15 10.84 -7.77
N ALA A 166 7.43 10.46 -7.87
CA ALA A 166 8.55 11.34 -7.57
C ALA A 166 8.92 12.19 -8.80
N PRO A 167 9.50 13.39 -8.63
CA PRO A 167 10.01 14.17 -9.75
C PRO A 167 11.08 13.37 -10.52
N GLU A 168 11.02 13.36 -11.86
CA GLU A 168 11.95 12.58 -12.70
C GLU A 168 13.43 12.95 -12.49
N THR A 169 13.68 14.19 -12.10
CA THR A 169 15.03 14.71 -11.82
C THR A 169 15.49 14.52 -10.38
N MET A 170 14.63 13.94 -9.53
CA MET A 170 15.00 13.57 -8.17
C MET A 170 16.01 12.43 -8.21
N THR A 171 17.09 12.57 -7.45
CA THR A 171 18.03 11.48 -7.18
C THR A 171 18.04 11.16 -5.70
N MET A 172 18.41 9.92 -5.35
CA MET A 172 18.63 9.49 -3.98
C MET A 172 19.65 8.35 -3.97
N ASN A 173 20.30 8.10 -2.83
CA ASN A 173 21.20 6.95 -2.72
C ASN A 173 20.41 5.66 -2.49
N GLN A 174 19.45 5.73 -1.58
CA GLN A 174 18.57 4.63 -1.21
C GLN A 174 17.29 5.20 -0.62
N ALA A 175 16.22 4.43 -0.73
CA ALA A 175 15.01 4.59 0.05
C ALA A 175 14.68 3.28 0.75
N TYR A 176 13.90 3.42 1.81
CA TYR A 176 13.25 2.33 2.51
C TYR A 176 11.76 2.66 2.61
N VAL A 177 10.87 1.70 2.29
CA VAL A 177 9.42 1.90 2.28
C VAL A 177 8.72 0.84 3.13
N THR A 178 7.84 1.30 4.01
CA THR A 178 6.93 0.47 4.81
C THR A 178 5.51 0.61 4.25
N PHE A 179 4.81 -0.51 4.09
CA PHE A 179 3.40 -0.55 3.67
C PHE A 179 2.56 -1.14 4.79
N ARG A 180 1.47 -0.48 5.17
CA ARG A 180 0.39 -1.12 5.95
C ARG A 180 -0.58 -1.74 4.96
N PHE A 181 -0.62 -3.06 4.81
CA PHE A 181 -1.47 -3.71 3.81
C PHE A 181 -2.80 -4.21 4.39
N ASP A 182 -3.77 -4.51 3.53
CA ASP A 182 -5.04 -5.13 3.92
C ASP A 182 -4.87 -6.65 4.06
N ALA A 183 -4.75 -7.11 5.31
CA ALA A 183 -4.59 -8.53 5.64
C ALA A 183 -5.93 -9.28 5.79
N SER A 184 -7.08 -8.59 5.69
CA SER A 184 -8.38 -9.18 6.06
C SER A 184 -8.78 -10.40 5.23
N ALA A 185 -8.31 -10.49 3.98
CA ALA A 185 -8.52 -11.67 3.14
C ALA A 185 -7.77 -12.91 3.65
N LEU A 186 -6.63 -12.73 4.32
CA LEU A 186 -5.77 -13.79 4.83
C LEU A 186 -6.18 -14.23 6.24
N ASP A 187 -6.73 -13.30 7.04
CA ASP A 187 -7.33 -13.64 8.33
C ASP A 187 -8.47 -14.66 8.18
N ALA A 188 -9.24 -14.58 7.08
CA ALA A 188 -10.27 -15.54 6.75
C ALA A 188 -9.72 -16.96 6.48
N GLU A 189 -8.43 -17.07 6.16
CA GLU A 189 -7.70 -18.32 5.96
C GLU A 189 -6.99 -18.82 7.23
N ASN A 190 -7.11 -18.09 8.36
CA ASN A 190 -6.44 -18.36 9.63
C ASN A 190 -4.90 -18.35 9.54
N TRP A 191 -4.35 -17.41 8.76
CA TRP A 191 -2.90 -17.19 8.74
C TRP A 191 -2.38 -16.81 10.12
N THR A 192 -1.26 -17.43 10.51
CA THR A 192 -0.50 -17.09 11.71
C THR A 192 0.56 -16.04 11.38
N SER A 193 1.13 -15.36 12.38
CA SER A 193 2.26 -14.43 12.17
C SER A 193 3.41 -15.07 11.39
N SER A 194 3.67 -16.37 11.61
CA SER A 194 4.67 -17.12 10.85
C SER A 194 4.31 -17.31 9.38
N ASP A 195 3.02 -17.43 9.05
CA ASP A 195 2.57 -17.51 7.66
C ASP A 195 2.77 -16.17 6.94
N TYR A 196 2.49 -15.05 7.63
CA TYR A 196 2.74 -13.71 7.08
C TYR A 196 4.22 -13.54 6.72
N GLU A 197 5.13 -13.77 7.66
CA GLU A 197 6.58 -13.73 7.43
C GLU A 197 7.02 -14.67 6.29
N ALA A 198 6.45 -15.87 6.22
CA ALA A 198 6.82 -16.87 5.24
C ALA A 198 6.37 -16.54 3.82
N TYR A 199 5.20 -15.91 3.63
CA TYR A 199 4.56 -15.84 2.31
C TYR A 199 4.26 -14.43 1.80
N ILE A 200 4.22 -13.40 2.65
CA ILE A 200 4.05 -12.03 2.15
C ILE A 200 5.35 -11.55 1.53
N ARG A 201 5.24 -10.96 0.34
CA ARG A 201 6.35 -10.34 -0.38
C ARG A 201 5.98 -8.96 -0.87
N VAL A 202 6.98 -8.08 -0.90
CA VAL A 202 6.94 -6.77 -1.52
C VAL A 202 7.64 -6.85 -2.87
N PHE A 203 6.93 -6.52 -3.94
CA PHE A 203 7.48 -6.47 -5.29
C PHE A 203 7.60 -5.03 -5.77
N GLN A 204 8.72 -4.69 -6.40
CA GLN A 204 8.92 -3.44 -7.12
C GLN A 204 8.83 -3.67 -8.63
N SER A 205 8.08 -2.81 -9.33
CA SER A 205 8.08 -2.76 -10.79
C SER A 205 9.34 -2.03 -11.30
N VAL A 206 10.22 -2.74 -11.99
CA VAL A 206 11.43 -2.24 -12.65
C VAL A 206 11.42 -2.71 -14.10
N ASP A 207 11.40 -1.77 -15.05
CA ASP A 207 11.39 -2.05 -16.49
C ASP A 207 10.29 -3.04 -16.93
N GLY A 208 9.13 -2.98 -16.28
CA GLY A 208 7.98 -3.85 -16.55
C GLY A 208 8.07 -5.25 -15.93
N GLN A 209 9.08 -5.52 -15.10
CA GLN A 209 9.22 -6.75 -14.32
C GLN A 209 8.98 -6.48 -12.84
N TRP A 210 8.45 -7.47 -12.12
CA TRP A 210 8.24 -7.42 -10.68
C TRP A 210 9.40 -8.13 -9.97
N ILE A 211 10.18 -7.35 -9.23
CA ILE A 211 11.36 -7.83 -8.48
C ILE A 211 10.99 -7.87 -7.01
N ASP A 212 11.24 -9.01 -6.35
CA ASP A 212 11.08 -9.14 -4.90
C ASP A 212 12.12 -8.25 -4.21
N VAL A 213 11.64 -7.31 -3.41
CA VAL A 213 12.42 -6.37 -2.63
C VAL A 213 12.06 -6.45 -1.16
N THR A 214 11.56 -7.59 -0.67
CA THR A 214 11.17 -7.78 0.73
C THR A 214 12.38 -7.79 1.66
N ASP A 215 12.34 -7.03 2.74
CA ASP A 215 13.33 -7.10 3.84
C ASP A 215 12.71 -7.71 5.10
N TRP A 216 11.57 -7.14 5.53
CA TRP A 216 10.87 -7.57 6.72
C TRP A 216 9.34 -7.54 6.52
N VAL A 217 8.64 -8.37 7.28
CA VAL A 217 7.19 -8.53 7.26
C VAL A 217 6.72 -8.89 8.66
N ASP A 218 5.56 -8.37 9.06
CA ASP A 218 4.73 -8.95 10.12
C ASP A 218 3.26 -9.11 9.66
N ASP A 219 2.34 -9.31 10.59
CA ASP A 219 0.92 -9.48 10.28
C ASP A 219 0.27 -8.20 9.69
N TRP A 220 0.89 -7.03 9.85
CA TRP A 220 0.30 -5.74 9.49
C TRP A 220 1.09 -4.96 8.44
N TYR A 221 2.40 -5.15 8.41
CA TYR A 221 3.36 -4.33 7.69
C TYR A 221 4.29 -5.16 6.83
N ALA A 222 4.70 -4.57 5.70
CA ALA A 222 5.75 -5.11 4.86
C ALA A 222 6.76 -4.01 4.50
N GLU A 223 8.04 -4.35 4.55
CA GLU A 223 9.21 -3.48 4.48
C GLU A 223 10.04 -3.85 3.25
N THR A 224 10.45 -2.86 2.46
CA THR A 224 11.40 -3.08 1.37
C THR A 224 12.84 -3.21 1.88
N VAL A 225 13.72 -3.88 1.13
CA VAL A 225 15.17 -3.63 1.23
C VAL A 225 15.49 -2.20 0.79
N TYR A 226 16.75 -1.80 0.89
CA TYR A 226 17.19 -0.53 0.30
C TYR A 226 17.01 -0.54 -1.23
N ILE A 227 16.18 0.37 -1.72
CA ILE A 227 15.84 0.54 -3.13
C ILE A 227 16.46 1.82 -3.70
N GLY A 228 16.91 1.80 -4.95
CA GLY A 228 17.54 2.95 -5.61
C GLY A 228 16.56 3.97 -6.21
N SER A 229 15.30 3.58 -6.40
CA SER A 229 14.26 4.41 -7.04
C SER A 229 12.89 4.15 -6.42
N LEU A 230 12.02 5.18 -6.42
CA LEU A 230 10.60 5.00 -6.14
C LEU A 230 9.88 4.71 -7.44
N SER A 231 9.03 3.67 -7.47
CA SER A 231 8.23 3.31 -8.63
C SER A 231 6.84 2.80 -8.22
N THR A 232 6.35 1.72 -8.84
CA THR A 232 5.14 1.02 -8.40
C THR A 232 5.55 -0.19 -7.58
N PHE A 233 4.92 -0.37 -6.43
CA PHE A 233 5.12 -1.49 -5.53
C PHE A 233 3.82 -2.27 -5.37
N ALA A 234 3.92 -3.57 -5.14
CA ALA A 234 2.81 -4.43 -4.78
C ALA A 234 3.17 -5.27 -3.56
N VAL A 235 2.27 -5.37 -2.60
CA VAL A 235 2.35 -6.36 -1.53
C VAL A 235 1.46 -7.52 -1.93
N SER A 236 1.99 -8.75 -1.91
CA SER A 236 1.26 -9.94 -2.32
C SER A 236 1.55 -11.13 -1.41
N ALA A 237 0.52 -11.94 -1.19
CA ALA A 237 0.66 -13.26 -0.59
C ALA A 237 1.07 -14.26 -1.67
N VAL A 238 2.28 -14.80 -1.56
CA VAL A 238 2.84 -15.79 -2.48
C VAL A 238 2.98 -17.10 -1.72
N PRO A 239 1.96 -17.98 -1.77
CA PRO A 239 2.07 -19.30 -1.17
C PRO A 239 3.32 -19.97 -1.74
N GLU A 240 4.09 -20.68 -0.90
CA GLU A 240 5.23 -21.43 -1.41
C GLU A 240 4.77 -22.28 -2.60
N PRO A 241 5.36 -22.10 -3.79
CA PRO A 241 4.98 -22.91 -4.92
C PRO A 241 5.26 -24.38 -4.56
N ALA A 242 4.61 -25.29 -5.27
CA ALA A 242 4.62 -26.75 -5.08
C ALA A 242 5.99 -27.43 -4.83
N THR A 243 7.11 -26.72 -4.81
CA THR A 243 8.42 -27.11 -4.27
C THR A 243 8.36 -27.85 -2.93
N ALA A 244 7.56 -27.41 -1.95
CA ALA A 244 7.39 -28.18 -0.71
C ALA A 244 6.69 -29.53 -0.96
N ALA A 245 5.66 -29.53 -1.81
CA ALA A 245 4.97 -30.75 -2.22
C ALA A 245 5.88 -31.69 -3.04
N LEU A 246 6.72 -31.15 -3.93
CA LEU A 246 7.69 -31.88 -4.74
C LEU A 246 8.82 -32.45 -3.89
N LEU A 247 9.32 -31.68 -2.91
CA LEU A 247 10.27 -32.17 -1.93
C LEU A 247 9.66 -33.31 -1.11
N GLY A 248 8.41 -33.15 -0.64
CA GLY A 248 7.66 -34.18 0.06
C GLY A 248 7.49 -35.46 -0.78
N LEU A 249 7.10 -35.32 -2.05
CA LEU A 249 7.00 -36.44 -2.98
C LEU A 249 8.35 -37.11 -3.23
N GLY A 250 9.42 -36.33 -3.37
CA GLY A 250 10.79 -36.83 -3.53
C GLY A 250 11.27 -37.65 -2.32
N LEU A 251 11.03 -37.13 -1.11
CA LEU A 251 11.36 -37.82 0.14
C LEU A 251 10.53 -39.10 0.33
N ALA A 252 9.24 -39.05 0.00
CA ALA A 252 8.37 -40.23 0.05
C ALA A 252 8.82 -41.34 -0.92
N ALA A 253 9.21 -40.96 -2.15
CA ALA A 253 9.76 -41.89 -3.14
C ALA A 253 11.07 -42.55 -2.66
N LEU A 254 11.98 -41.77 -2.08
CA LEU A 254 13.24 -42.25 -1.49
C LEU A 254 12.99 -43.24 -0.33
N ALA A 255 12.04 -42.95 0.55
CA ALA A 255 11.67 -43.83 1.65
C ALA A 255 11.08 -45.17 1.16
N ALA A 256 10.20 -45.12 0.15
CA ALA A 256 9.64 -46.31 -0.47
C ALA A 256 10.71 -47.18 -1.14
N GLN A 257 11.70 -46.57 -1.80
CA GLN A 257 12.81 -47.29 -2.43
C GLN A 257 13.71 -47.97 -1.39
N ARG A 258 13.97 -47.33 -0.24
CA ARG A 258 14.78 -47.91 0.84
C ARG A 258 14.13 -49.16 1.44
N ARG A 259 12.81 -49.14 1.68
CA ARG A 259 12.07 -50.32 2.20
C ARG A 259 12.14 -51.52 1.26
N ARG A 260 12.13 -51.30 -0.06
CA ARG A 260 12.27 -52.39 -1.05
C ARG A 260 13.66 -53.05 -1.04
N ARG A 261 14.71 -52.32 -0.60
CA ARG A 261 16.08 -52.85 -0.54
C ARG A 261 16.37 -53.66 0.72
N THR A 262 15.69 -53.37 1.83
CA THR A 262 15.89 -54.08 3.11
C THR A 262 15.03 -55.34 3.26
N GLY A 263 14.06 -55.56 2.36
CA GLY A 263 13.18 -56.73 2.35
C GLY A 263 13.61 -57.86 1.39
N ARG A 264 14.82 -57.78 0.83
CA ARG A 264 15.49 -58.84 0.09
C ARG A 264 16.73 -59.25 0.87
#